data_AF-A0A7C1TV67-F1
#
_entry.id   AF-A0A7C1TV67-F1
#
_cell.length_a   1.000
_cell.length_b   1.000
_cell.length_c   1.000
_cell.angle_alpha   90.00
_cell.angle_beta   90.00
_cell.angle_gamma   90.00
#
_symmetry.space_group_name_H-M   'P 1'
#
loop_
_entity.id
_entity.type
_entity.pdbx_description
1 polymer ?
#
loop_
_entity_poly.entity_id
_entity_poly.type
_entity_poly.pdbx_seq_one_letter_code
_entity_poly.pdbx_strand_id
1 'polypeptide(L)'
;MAHDSGDKMRPKQPAKARHDDLFRARLDQIINMKHELVVLADRIDWIWLDGELAGCFSDQGRPAEPVRFMIGMFLLKHTYALSDEQVWDRWVNDPYFQYFTGEEFFQHQLPHERSGMSHWRKRIGD
;
A
#
# COMPACT_ATOMS: atom_id res chain seq x y z
N MET A 1 -47.66 -2.24 -46.18
CA MET A 1 -47.51 -1.13 -45.20
C MET A 1 -46.44 -1.57 -44.21
N ALA A 2 -45.20 -1.13 -44.43
CA ALA A 2 -44.06 -1.44 -43.56
C ALA A 2 -43.85 -0.27 -42.60
N HIS A 3 -43.89 -0.54 -41.30
CA HIS A 3 -43.60 0.44 -40.26
C HIS A 3 -42.10 0.40 -39.97
N ASP A 4 -41.37 1.37 -40.52
CA ASP A 4 -39.97 1.63 -40.20
C ASP A 4 -39.89 2.18 -38.77
N SER A 5 -39.31 1.41 -37.85
CA SER A 5 -39.05 1.86 -36.48
C SER A 5 -37.60 2.30 -36.41
N GLY A 6 -37.39 3.61 -36.60
CA GLY A 6 -36.08 4.24 -36.45
C GLY A 6 -35.53 4.00 -35.05
N ASP A 7 -34.46 3.20 -34.98
CA ASP A 7 -33.68 3.01 -33.76
C ASP A 7 -33.10 4.37 -33.32
N LYS A 8 -33.38 4.77 -32.08
CA LYS A 8 -32.94 6.07 -31.55
C LYS A 8 -31.42 6.00 -31.38
N MET A 9 -30.67 6.65 -32.27
CA MET A 9 -29.23 6.87 -32.11
C MET A 9 -28.95 7.70 -30.86
N ARG A 10 -28.74 7.02 -29.72
CA ARG A 10 -28.15 7.62 -28.52
C ARG A 10 -26.63 7.67 -28.69
N PRO A 11 -25.97 8.77 -28.29
CA PRO A 11 -24.51 8.82 -28.28
C PRO A 11 -23.98 7.66 -27.44
N LYS A 12 -23.10 6.83 -28.03
CA LYS A 12 -22.37 5.82 -27.25
C LYS A 12 -21.57 6.58 -26.19
N GLN A 13 -21.72 6.19 -24.92
CA GLN A 13 -20.86 6.70 -23.85
C GLN A 13 -19.41 6.51 -24.29
N PRO A 14 -18.55 7.55 -24.19
CA PRO A 14 -17.15 7.39 -24.55
C PRO A 14 -16.59 6.24 -23.72
N ALA A 15 -15.93 5.30 -24.40
CA ALA A 15 -15.23 4.22 -23.74
C ALA A 15 -14.28 4.86 -22.72
N LYS A 16 -14.39 4.45 -21.45
CA LYS A 16 -13.43 4.86 -20.40
C LYS A 16 -12.04 4.57 -20.96
N ALA A 17 -11.26 5.62 -21.16
CA ALA A 17 -9.89 5.46 -21.61
C ALA A 17 -9.16 4.60 -20.56
N ARG A 18 -8.62 3.45 -20.99
CA ARG A 18 -7.65 2.68 -20.20
C ARG A 18 -6.35 3.44 -20.22
N HIS A 19 -6.25 4.42 -19.34
CA HIS A 19 -5.09 5.29 -19.17
C HIS A 19 -4.36 4.94 -17.85
N ASP A 20 -4.57 3.72 -17.35
CA ASP A 20 -4.42 3.39 -15.92
C ASP A 20 -2.96 3.40 -15.43
N ASP A 21 -1.97 3.20 -16.30
CA ASP A 21 -0.56 3.16 -15.88
C ASP A 21 0.16 4.52 -15.96
N LEU A 22 -0.29 5.45 -16.81
CA LEU A 22 0.37 6.76 -16.98
C LEU A 22 0.03 7.76 -15.86
N PHE A 23 -1.00 7.46 -15.06
CA PHE A 23 -1.54 8.35 -14.02
C PHE A 23 -1.58 7.70 -12.63
N ARG A 24 -0.66 6.78 -12.31
CA ARG A 24 -0.55 6.30 -10.93
C ARG A 24 -0.22 7.49 -10.02
N ALA A 25 -1.05 7.72 -9.02
CA ALA A 25 -0.91 8.85 -8.12
C ALA A 25 0.34 8.65 -7.25
N ARG A 26 1.43 9.36 -7.58
CA ARG A 26 2.64 9.39 -6.75
C ARG A 26 2.28 9.98 -5.39
N LEU A 27 2.69 9.31 -4.32
CA LEU A 27 2.34 9.71 -2.97
C LEU A 27 2.90 11.10 -2.63
N ASP A 28 4.14 11.38 -3.03
CA ASP A 28 4.82 12.67 -2.83
C ASP A 28 4.14 13.88 -3.53
N GLN A 29 3.19 13.62 -4.45
CA GLN A 29 2.41 14.64 -5.14
C GLN A 29 1.02 14.86 -4.54
N ILE A 30 0.52 13.94 -3.71
CA ILE A 30 -0.85 13.97 -3.17
C ILE A 30 -0.92 14.11 -1.64
N ILE A 31 0.21 13.99 -0.95
CA ILE A 31 0.31 14.13 0.51
C ILE A 31 1.02 15.42 0.91
N ASN A 32 0.79 15.87 2.15
CA ASN A 32 1.59 16.93 2.74
C ASN A 32 2.95 16.39 3.19
N MET A 33 4.03 16.78 2.52
CA MET A 33 5.39 16.35 2.86
C MET A 33 5.89 16.83 4.23
N LYS A 34 5.17 17.74 4.90
CA LYS A 34 5.45 18.18 6.28
C LYS A 34 4.65 17.41 7.34
N HIS A 35 3.83 16.44 6.93
CA HIS A 35 3.07 15.61 7.85
C HIS A 35 4.01 14.78 8.73
N GLU A 36 3.64 14.58 10.00
CA GLU A 36 4.48 13.92 11.01
C GLU A 36 4.95 12.52 10.59
N LEU A 37 4.07 11.71 9.98
CA LEU A 37 4.44 10.39 9.46
C LEU A 37 5.44 10.46 8.30
N VAL A 38 5.34 11.46 7.42
CA VAL A 38 6.29 11.62 6.31
C VAL A 38 7.66 11.97 6.88
N VAL A 39 7.70 12.97 7.77
CA VAL A 39 8.94 13.39 8.42
C VAL A 39 9.57 12.25 9.23
N LEU A 40 8.78 11.43 9.89
CA LEU A 40 9.26 10.26 10.61
C LEU A 40 9.80 9.19 9.65
N ALA A 41 9.09 8.89 8.56
CA ALA A 41 9.53 7.96 7.54
C ALA A 41 10.90 8.34 6.98
N ASP A 42 11.13 9.63 6.71
CA ASP A 42 12.39 10.12 6.14
C ASP A 42 13.55 10.16 7.14
N ARG A 43 13.27 10.05 8.44
CA ARG A 43 14.28 10.05 9.51
C ARG A 43 14.72 8.65 9.92
N ILE A 44 13.91 7.64 9.68
CA ILE A 44 14.25 6.26 10.03
C ILE A 44 15.25 5.72 9.01
N ASP A 45 16.36 5.17 9.50
CA ASP A 45 17.32 4.44 8.67
C ASP A 45 16.79 3.05 8.34
N TRP A 46 15.95 2.98 7.31
CA TRP A 46 15.34 1.73 6.86
C TRP A 46 16.35 0.73 6.31
N ILE A 47 17.47 1.21 5.76
CA ILE A 47 18.52 0.36 5.20
C ILE A 47 19.26 -0.35 6.34
N TRP A 48 19.59 0.39 7.40
CA TRP A 48 20.19 -0.21 8.58
C TRP A 48 19.25 -1.25 9.22
N LEU A 49 17.96 -0.93 9.40
CA LEU A 49 16.97 -1.88 9.93
C LEU A 49 16.85 -3.16 9.10
N ASP A 50 16.88 -3.04 7.76
CA ASP A 50 16.87 -4.18 6.85
C ASP A 50 18.11 -5.07 7.04
N GLY A 51 19.29 -4.45 7.17
CA GLY A 51 20.55 -5.15 7.44
C GLY A 51 20.58 -5.88 8.78
N GLU A 52 20.09 -5.26 9.85
CA GLU A 52 20.04 -5.89 11.18
C GLU A 52 19.11 -7.12 11.21
N LEU A 53 18.02 -7.07 10.45
CA LEU A 53 17.05 -8.16 10.39
C LEU A 53 17.35 -9.21 9.31
N ALA A 54 18.36 -9.00 8.46
CA ALA A 54 18.71 -9.92 7.39
C ALA A 54 18.94 -11.34 7.90
N GLY A 55 19.56 -11.50 9.07
CA GLY A 55 19.81 -12.80 9.71
C GLY A 55 18.55 -13.56 10.17
N CYS A 56 17.39 -12.90 10.24
CA CYS A 56 16.11 -13.53 10.57
C CYS A 56 15.42 -14.18 9.35
N PHE A 57 15.95 -13.98 8.15
CA PHE A 57 15.37 -14.47 6.91
C PHE A 57 16.26 -15.52 6.24
N SER A 58 15.63 -16.42 5.49
CA SER A 58 16.31 -17.47 4.72
C SER A 58 16.63 -16.97 3.32
N ASP A 59 17.82 -17.28 2.81
CA ASP A 59 18.21 -17.04 1.42
C ASP A 59 17.44 -17.91 0.41
N GLN A 60 16.68 -18.89 0.90
CA GLN A 60 15.92 -19.85 0.10
C GLN A 60 14.41 -19.70 0.38
N GLY A 61 13.60 -19.67 -0.68
CA GLY A 61 12.13 -19.64 -0.61
C GLY A 61 11.49 -18.39 -1.23
N ARG A 62 10.21 -18.14 -0.90
CA ARG A 62 9.49 -16.92 -1.32
C ARG A 62 10.11 -15.71 -0.60
N PRO A 63 10.39 -14.60 -1.31
CA PRO A 63 10.84 -13.37 -0.67
C PRO A 63 9.94 -12.97 0.50
N ALA A 64 10.55 -12.55 1.60
CA ALA A 64 9.81 -11.95 2.70
C ALA A 64 9.21 -10.60 2.25
N GLU A 65 8.16 -10.16 2.95
CA GLU A 65 7.67 -8.80 2.77
C GLU A 65 8.76 -7.78 3.15
N PRO A 66 8.81 -6.61 2.48
CA PRO A 66 9.83 -5.61 2.75
C PRO A 66 9.89 -5.24 4.24
N VAL A 67 11.11 -5.15 4.80
CA VAL A 67 11.30 -4.84 6.23
C VAL A 67 10.62 -3.53 6.63
N ARG A 68 10.79 -2.47 5.81
CA ARG A 68 10.10 -1.19 6.02
C ARG A 68 8.59 -1.34 6.08
N PHE A 69 8.01 -2.15 5.20
CA PHE A 69 6.57 -2.36 5.18
C PHE A 69 6.09 -2.97 6.49
N MET A 70 6.72 -4.07 6.92
CA MET A 70 6.30 -4.80 8.12
C MET A 70 6.55 -4.03 9.41
N ILE A 71 7.74 -3.45 9.60
CA ILE A 71 8.03 -2.59 10.75
C ILE A 71 7.09 -1.39 10.75
N GLY A 72 6.87 -0.77 9.60
CA GLY A 72 5.97 0.36 9.45
C GLY A 72 4.55 0.03 9.91
N MET A 73 4.02 -1.12 9.52
CA MET A 73 2.71 -1.62 9.96
C MET A 73 2.65 -1.84 11.47
N PHE A 74 3.68 -2.42 12.10
CA PHE A 74 3.73 -2.58 13.56
C PHE A 74 3.77 -1.23 14.29
N LEU A 75 4.57 -0.27 13.80
CA LEU A 75 4.65 1.07 14.37
C LEU A 75 3.32 1.81 14.26
N LEU A 76 2.67 1.79 13.10
CA LEU A 76 1.37 2.43 12.89
C LEU A 76 0.29 1.79 13.77
N LYS A 77 0.27 0.46 13.84
CA LYS A 77 -0.63 -0.29 14.72
C LYS A 77 -0.49 0.16 16.16
N HIS A 78 0.74 0.22 16.69
CA HIS A 78 1.00 0.63 18.06
C HIS A 78 0.65 2.10 18.30
N THR A 79 1.12 3.00 17.41
CA THR A 79 0.94 4.46 17.50
C THR A 79 -0.54 4.86 17.55
N TYR A 80 -1.39 4.17 16.77
CA TYR A 80 -2.81 4.47 16.69
C TYR A 80 -3.70 3.47 17.47
N ALA A 81 -3.10 2.61 18.30
CA ALA A 81 -3.79 1.59 19.10
C ALA A 81 -4.78 0.71 18.27
N LEU A 82 -4.35 0.27 17.09
CA LEU A 82 -5.15 -0.52 16.16
C LEU A 82 -4.98 -2.03 16.40
N SER A 83 -5.99 -2.81 16.03
CA SER A 83 -5.84 -4.26 15.80
C SER A 83 -5.08 -4.53 14.49
N ASP A 84 -4.65 -5.79 14.28
CA ASP A 84 -4.04 -6.19 13.00
C ASP A 84 -4.99 -5.91 11.83
N GLU A 85 -6.27 -6.26 11.95
CA GLU A 85 -7.28 -6.01 10.91
C GLU A 85 -7.50 -4.52 10.64
N GLN A 86 -7.59 -3.70 11.69
CA GLN A 86 -7.82 -2.27 11.56
C GLN A 86 -6.65 -1.54 10.89
N VAL A 87 -5.40 -1.93 11.17
CA VAL A 87 -4.25 -1.31 10.49
C VAL A 87 -4.24 -1.66 9.00
N TRP A 88 -4.59 -2.89 8.62
CA TRP A 88 -4.74 -3.30 7.23
C TRP A 88 -5.82 -2.51 6.49
N ASP A 89 -7.01 -2.40 7.09
CA ASP A 89 -8.15 -1.71 6.45
C ASP A 89 -7.89 -0.20 6.34
N ARG A 90 -7.22 0.39 7.34
CA ARG A 90 -6.83 1.80 7.27
C ARG A 90 -5.75 2.05 6.22
N TRP A 91 -4.76 1.16 6.10
CA TRP A 91 -3.66 1.31 5.14
C TRP A 91 -4.15 1.47 3.70
N VAL A 92 -5.20 0.74 3.30
CA VAL A 92 -5.77 0.83 1.93
C VAL A 92 -6.34 2.21 1.63
N ASN A 93 -6.75 2.95 2.67
CA ASN A 93 -7.45 4.23 2.53
C ASN A 93 -6.59 5.45 2.89
N ASP A 94 -5.42 5.24 3.50
CA ASP A 94 -4.61 6.31 4.09
C ASP A 94 -3.26 6.46 3.34
N PRO A 95 -3.08 7.47 2.48
CA PRO A 95 -1.85 7.63 1.70
C PRO A 95 -0.62 7.93 2.59
N TYR A 96 -0.80 8.46 3.80
CA TYR A 96 0.31 8.67 4.72
C TYR A 96 0.80 7.35 5.31
N PHE A 97 -0.10 6.39 5.55
CA PHE A 97 0.28 5.04 5.97
C PHE A 97 1.09 4.35 4.88
N GLN A 98 0.65 4.44 3.63
CA GLN A 98 1.34 3.83 2.49
C GLN A 98 2.73 4.42 2.28
N TYR A 99 2.85 5.75 2.36
CA TYR A 99 4.15 6.43 2.29
C TYR A 99 5.06 6.00 3.43
N PHE A 100 4.56 5.96 4.66
CA PHE A 100 5.32 5.54 5.83
C PHE A 100 5.90 4.12 5.64
N THR A 101 5.08 3.21 5.14
CA THR A 101 5.46 1.81 4.86
C THR A 101 6.29 1.61 3.59
N GLY A 102 6.53 2.65 2.79
CA GLY A 102 7.49 2.61 1.68
C GLY A 102 6.91 2.50 0.28
N GLU A 103 5.60 2.70 0.10
CA GLU A 103 5.03 2.84 -1.24
C GLU A 103 5.48 4.14 -1.89
N GLU A 104 5.75 4.11 -3.20
CA GLU A 104 5.97 5.31 -4.01
C GLU A 104 4.65 5.84 -4.62
N PHE A 105 3.74 4.92 -4.96
CA PHE A 105 2.46 5.21 -5.60
C PHE A 105 1.31 4.69 -4.74
N PHE A 106 0.21 5.44 -4.72
CA PHE A 106 -0.98 5.04 -3.97
C PHE A 106 -1.51 3.69 -4.47
N GLN A 107 -1.76 2.78 -3.53
CA GLN A 107 -2.32 1.47 -3.75
C GLN A 107 -3.78 1.45 -3.29
N HIS A 108 -4.67 1.00 -4.16
CA HIS A 108 -6.10 0.86 -3.84
C HIS A 108 -6.45 -0.52 -3.26
N GLN A 109 -5.48 -1.44 -3.20
CA GLN A 109 -5.65 -2.81 -2.71
C GLN A 109 -4.40 -3.21 -1.95
N LEU A 110 -4.56 -4.14 -1.00
CA LEU A 110 -3.42 -4.70 -0.26
C LEU A 110 -2.54 -5.53 -1.22
N PRO A 111 -1.26 -5.19 -1.38
CA PRO A 111 -0.33 -6.02 -2.16
C PRO A 111 0.15 -7.25 -1.38
N HIS A 112 -0.05 -7.25 -0.07
CA HIS A 112 0.49 -8.23 0.87
C HIS A 112 -0.61 -9.11 1.50
N GLU A 113 -0.24 -10.32 1.90
CA GLU A 113 -1.16 -11.22 2.58
C GLU A 113 -1.39 -10.77 4.03
N ARG A 114 -2.65 -10.69 4.48
CA ARG A 114 -3.01 -10.26 5.86
C ARG A 114 -2.35 -11.10 6.96
N SER A 115 -2.05 -12.38 6.68
CA SER A 115 -1.34 -13.29 7.58
C SER A 115 0.14 -12.92 7.78
N GLY A 116 0.67 -11.99 6.97
CA GLY A 116 2.05 -11.52 7.00
C GLY A 116 2.50 -11.10 8.40
N MET A 117 1.72 -10.30 9.13
CA MET A 117 2.10 -9.82 10.48
C MET A 117 2.26 -10.92 11.51
N SER A 118 1.47 -11.99 11.42
CA SER A 118 1.58 -13.13 12.33
C SER A 118 2.79 -14.01 12.02
N HIS A 119 3.09 -14.22 10.73
CA HIS A 119 4.29 -14.95 10.32
C HIS A 119 5.57 -14.17 10.62
N TRP A 120 5.53 -12.84 10.47
CA TRP A 120 6.70 -12.00 10.69
C TRP A 120 7.09 -11.95 12.17
N ARG A 121 6.13 -11.77 13.09
CA ARG A 121 6.39 -11.87 14.55
C ARG A 121 7.10 -13.15 14.95
N LYS A 122 6.67 -14.29 14.42
CA LYS A 122 7.31 -15.59 14.67
C LYS A 122 8.75 -15.68 14.17
N ARG A 123 9.13 -14.91 13.14
CA ARG A 123 10.49 -14.90 12.58
C ARG A 123 11.44 -14.01 13.36
N ILE A 124 10.95 -12.86 13.83
CA ILE A 124 11.77 -11.88 14.55
C ILE A 124 11.84 -12.12 16.07
N GLY A 125 11.09 -13.09 16.59
CA GLY A 125 11.24 -13.57 17.96
C GLY A 125 10.39 -12.83 19.00
N ASP A 126 9.08 -12.79 18.80
CA ASP A 126 8.10 -12.68 19.92
C ASP A 126 7.83 -14.07 20.52
#